data_AF-S1N8Z3-F1
#
_entry.id   AF-S1N8Z3-F1
#
_cell.length_a   1.000
_cell.length_b   1.000
_cell.length_c   1.000
_cell.angle_alpha   90.00
_cell.angle_beta   90.00
_cell.angle_gamma   90.00
#
_symmetry.space_group_name_H-M   'P 1'
#
loop_
_entity.id
_entity.type
_entity.pdbx_description
1 polymer ?
#
loop_
_entity_poly.entity_id
_entity_poly.type
_entity_poly.pdbx_seq_one_letter_code
_entity_poly.pdbx_strand_id
1 'polypeptide(L)' 'MIEKADYVICSTPSYISLDCPKCDDHIEIDWKKVEGAFGVNLYYGNCGAIVCQNCGHDIELGDAEYD' A
#
# COMPACT_ATOMS: atom_id res chain seq x y z
N MET A 1 -3.68 9.06 -37.09
CA MET A 1 -4.76 9.31 -36.11
C MET A 1 -4.60 8.26 -35.03
N ILE A 2 -4.53 8.66 -33.76
CA ILE A 2 -4.42 7.71 -32.66
C ILE A 2 -5.84 7.47 -32.16
N GLU A 3 -6.35 6.26 -32.35
CA GLU A 3 -7.62 5.84 -31.77
C GLU A 3 -7.39 5.50 -30.30
N LYS A 4 -8.23 6.06 -29.43
CA LYS A 4 -8.20 5.81 -27.98
C LYS A 4 -9.21 4.73 -27.66
N ALA A 5 -8.83 3.79 -26.81
CA ALA A 5 -9.72 2.80 -26.23
C ALA A 5 -9.98 3.14 -24.76
N ASP A 6 -11.22 2.98 -24.34
CA ASP A 6 -11.61 3.07 -22.94
C ASP A 6 -11.29 1.74 -22.25
N TYR A 7 -10.83 1.83 -21.00
CA TYR A 7 -10.47 0.68 -20.18
C TYR A 7 -11.17 0.75 -18.83
N VAL A 8 -11.31 -0.41 -18.18
CA VAL A 8 -12.01 -0.56 -16.91
C VAL A 8 -11.04 -1.10 -15.87
N ILE A 9 -10.99 -0.43 -14.72
CA ILE A 9 -10.33 -0.91 -13.52
C ILE A 9 -11.33 -1.80 -12.79
N CYS A 10 -11.11 -3.11 -12.78
CA CYS A 10 -12.10 -4.08 -12.27
C CYS A 10 -12.11 -4.21 -10.74
N SER A 11 -11.03 -3.83 -10.06
CA SER A 11 -10.96 -3.78 -8.59
C SER A 11 -9.74 -2.98 -8.15
N THR A 12 -9.87 -2.31 -7.01
CA THR A 12 -8.75 -1.68 -6.30
C THR A 12 -8.66 -2.32 -4.91
N PRO A 13 -7.46 -2.45 -4.32
CA PRO A 13 -7.34 -2.95 -2.95
C PRO A 13 -8.12 -2.07 -1.98
N SER A 14 -8.67 -2.69 -0.92
CA SER A 14 -9.40 -1.96 0.13
C SER A 14 -8.46 -1.48 1.23
N TYR A 15 -7.49 -2.31 1.59
CA TYR A 15 -6.46 -2.03 2.58
C TYR A 15 -5.19 -2.81 2.24
N ILE A 16 -4.08 -2.40 2.83
CA ILE A 16 -2.88 -3.23 2.98
C ILE A 16 -2.85 -3.76 4.41
N SER A 17 -2.50 -5.03 4.55
CA SER A 17 -2.25 -5.66 5.85
C SER A 17 -0.75 -5.95 5.95
N LEU A 18 -0.18 -5.67 7.11
CA LEU A 18 1.19 -6.06 7.41
C LEU A 18 1.37 -6.23 8.92
N ASP A 19 2.39 -6.98 9.30
CA ASP A 19 2.80 -7.11 10.69
C ASP A 19 3.94 -6.13 10.99
N CYS A 20 3.81 -5.38 12.08
CA CYS A 20 4.84 -4.42 12.45
C CYS A 20 6.10 -5.15 12.97
N PRO A 21 7.28 -4.97 12.35
CA PRO A 21 8.51 -5.65 12.79
C PRO A 21 9.09 -5.13 14.12
N LYS A 22 8.44 -4.15 14.75
CA LYS A 22 8.88 -3.53 16.01
C LYS A 22 8.06 -3.96 17.22
N CYS A 23 6.75 -4.13 17.05
CA CYS A 23 5.84 -4.50 18.13
C CYS A 23 5.07 -5.79 17.87
N ASP A 24 5.31 -6.45 16.73
CA ASP A 24 4.66 -7.69 16.31
C ASP A 24 3.13 -7.60 16.23
N ASP A 25 2.59 -6.37 16.14
CA ASP A 25 1.17 -6.15 15.98
C ASP A 25 0.77 -6.16 14.51
N HIS A 26 -0.35 -6.82 14.23
CA HIS A 26 -1.01 -6.76 12.94
C HIS A 26 -1.64 -5.38 12.73
N ILE A 27 -1.33 -4.74 11.61
CA ILE A 27 -1.88 -3.44 11.25
C ILE A 27 -2.52 -3.48 9.86
N GLU A 28 -3.69 -2.86 9.77
CA GLU A 28 -4.41 -2.67 8.52
C GLU A 28 -4.47 -1.19 8.20
N ILE A 29 -4.12 -0.85 6.95
CA ILE A 29 -4.07 0.54 6.51
C ILE A 29 -4.90 0.69 5.24
N ASP A 30 -5.86 1.61 5.28
CA ASP A 30 -6.71 1.95 4.14
C ASP A 30 -5.85 2.29 2.91
N TRP A 31 -6.15 1.61 1.79
CA TRP A 31 -5.44 1.79 0.52
C TRP A 31 -5.40 3.26 0.10
N LYS A 32 -6.47 4.03 0.30
CA LYS A 32 -6.53 5.44 -0.12
C LYS A 32 -5.54 6.33 0.62
N LYS A 33 -5.21 6.00 1.87
CA LYS A 33 -4.22 6.75 2.66
C LYS A 33 -2.81 6.55 2.11
N VAL A 34 -2.49 5.32 1.74
CA VAL A 34 -1.16 4.95 1.25
C VAL A 34 -1.00 5.25 -0.24
N GLU A 35 -2.04 5.07 -1.05
CA GLU A 35 -2.08 5.49 -2.45
C GLU A 35 -1.85 7.00 -2.61
N GLY A 36 -2.42 7.82 -1.73
CA GLY A 36 -2.17 9.27 -1.73
C GLY A 36 -0.70 9.64 -1.43
N ALA A 37 0.01 8.81 -0.67
CA ALA A 37 1.40 9.04 -0.29
C ALA A 37 2.40 8.47 -1.32
N PHE A 38 2.12 7.29 -1.86
CA PHE A 38 3.07 6.51 -2.66
C PHE A 38 2.63 6.29 -4.12
N GLY A 39 1.35 6.47 -4.43
CA GLY A 39 0.78 6.30 -5.76
C GLY A 39 0.92 4.87 -6.30
N VAL A 40 1.22 4.77 -7.60
CA VAL A 40 1.36 3.48 -8.30
C VAL A 40 2.51 2.61 -7.77
N ASN A 41 3.48 3.19 -7.04
CA ASN A 41 4.60 2.44 -6.50
C ASN A 41 4.18 1.45 -5.41
N LEU A 42 3.02 1.65 -4.78
CA LEU A 42 2.52 0.74 -3.76
C LEU A 42 2.30 -0.68 -4.29
N TYR A 43 1.93 -0.81 -5.57
CA TYR A 43 1.76 -2.08 -6.26
C TYR A 43 3.09 -2.84 -6.44
N TYR A 44 4.24 -2.17 -6.33
CA TYR A 44 5.55 -2.80 -6.54
C TYR A 44 6.29 -3.08 -5.23
N GLY A 45 5.75 -2.66 -4.09
CA GLY A 45 6.47 -2.66 -2.82
C GLY A 45 7.63 -1.65 -2.80
N ASN A 46 8.43 -1.66 -1.73
CA ASN A 46 9.62 -0.81 -1.54
C ASN A 46 9.35 0.68 -1.82
N CYS A 47 8.17 1.15 -1.43
CA CYS A 47 7.68 2.47 -1.81
C CYS A 47 7.96 3.56 -0.77
N GLY A 48 8.43 3.20 0.43
CA GLY A 48 8.85 4.12 1.47
C GLY A 48 8.47 3.63 2.87
N ALA A 49 8.47 4.55 3.83
CA ALA A 49 8.14 4.25 5.22
C ALA A 49 6.76 4.78 5.62
N ILE A 50 6.06 4.01 6.44
CA ILE A 50 4.80 4.37 7.09
C ILE A 50 4.96 4.39 8.60
N VAL A 51 4.14 5.17 9.30
CA VAL A 51 4.16 5.17 10.77
C VAL A 51 3.22 4.09 11.29
N CYS A 52 3.73 3.20 12.14
CA CYS A 52 2.90 2.22 12.86
C CYS A 52 1.87 2.95 13.73
N GLN A 53 0.59 2.63 13.57
CA GLN A 53 -0.48 3.25 14.36
C GLN A 53 -0.50 2.77 15.82
N ASN A 54 0.16 1.65 16.14
CA ASN A 54 0.19 1.11 17.51
C ASN A 54 1.42 1.56 18.29
N CYS A 55 2.63 1.39 17.74
CA CYS A 55 3.87 1.73 18.45
C CYS A 55 4.51 3.06 18.04
N GLY A 56 3.96 3.75 17.01
CA GLY A 56 4.44 5.05 16.55
C GLY A 56 5.80 5.05 15.84
N HIS A 57 6.38 3.89 15.55
CA HIS A 57 7.65 3.77 14.84
C HIS A 57 7.46 3.74 13.32
N ASP A 58 8.46 4.24 12.60
CA ASP A 58 8.53 4.12 11.16
C ASP A 58 8.79 2.65 10.74
N ILE A 59 7.97 2.15 9.82
CA ILE A 59 8.08 0.84 9.19
C ILE A 59 8.35 1.07 7.71
N GLU A 60 9.49 0.60 7.23
CA GLU A 60 9.80 0.58 5.79
C GLU A 60 9.00 -0.54 5.13
N LEU A 61 8.18 -0.18 4.14
CA LEU A 61 7.40 -1.15 3.37
C LEU A 61 8.33 -1.89 2.42
N GLY A 62 8.39 -3.22 2.58
CA GLY A 62 9.15 -4.12 1.70
C GLY A 62 8.35 -4.51 0.45
N ASP A 63 8.57 -5.73 -0.02
CA ASP A 63 7.88 -6.28 -1.19
C ASP A 63 6.36 -6.42 -0.93
N ALA A 64 5.55 -6.13 -1.95
CA ALA A 64 4.09 -6.25 -1.87
C ALA A 64 3.66 -7.65 -2.36
N GLU A 65 2.86 -8.33 -1.54
CA GLU A 65 2.18 -9.59 -1.91
C GLU A 65 0.68 -9.33 -2.16
N TYR A 66 0.09 -10.14 -3.04
CA TYR A 66 -1.31 -10.06 -3.42
C TYR A 66 -2.02 -11.36 -3.06
N ASP A 67 -3.11 -11.25 -2.30
CA ASP A 67 -4.07 -12.34 -2.05
C ASP A 67 -5.25 -12.24 -3.02
#